data_AF-A0A3D5CS82-F1
#
_entry.id   AF-A0A3D5CS82-F1
#
_cell.length_a   1.000
_cell.length_b   1.000
_cell.length_c   1.000
_cell.angle_alpha   90.00
_cell.angle_beta   90.00
_cell.angle_gamma   90.00
#
_symmetry.space_group_name_H-M   'P 1'
#
loop_
_entity.id
_entity.type
_entity.pdbx_description
1 polymer ?
#
loop_
_entity_poly.entity_id
_entity_poly.type
_entity_poly.pdbx_seq_one_letter_code
_entity_poly.pdbx_strand_id
1 'polypeptide(L)'
;MNDFHEAVLKINVNVNMAEVYKIAIESENNPNGLRDHWNGNYAYVVIGNKVDRYFDNIFSKDTVDLIIQLLSHTLPNLKETVEWYEKMGAEIIRTNYKENQGKSNNAN
;
A
#
# COMPACT_ATOMS: atom_id res chain seq x y z
N MET A 1 -5.29 11.21 -15.31
CA MET A 1 -6.07 12.16 -14.50
C MET A 1 -5.09 12.78 -13.51
N ASN A 2 -4.96 14.11 -13.49
CA ASN A 2 -3.91 14.80 -12.69
C ASN A 2 -4.41 15.26 -11.31
N ASP A 3 -5.67 14.99 -10.98
CA ASP A 3 -6.31 15.47 -9.75
C ASP A 3 -6.10 14.55 -8.55
N PHE A 4 -5.32 13.48 -8.75
CA PHE A 4 -5.06 12.45 -7.74
C PHE A 4 -3.58 12.12 -7.66
N HIS A 5 -3.11 12.03 -6.42
CA HIS A 5 -1.85 11.40 -6.07
C HIS A 5 -2.08 9.91 -5.87
N GLU A 6 -1.11 9.10 -6.27
CA GLU A 6 -1.18 7.64 -6.25
C GLU A 6 0.10 7.04 -5.70
N ALA A 7 -0.06 6.01 -4.86
CA ALA A 7 1.01 5.10 -4.45
C ALA A 7 0.52 3.66 -4.60
N VAL A 8 1.40 2.77 -5.03
CA VAL A 8 1.18 1.32 -5.03
C VAL A 8 2.18 0.68 -4.09
N LEU A 9 1.67 -0.02 -3.11
CA LEU A 9 2.44 -0.71 -2.08
C LEU A 9 2.25 -2.22 -2.20
N LYS A 10 3.20 -2.98 -1.66
CA LYS A 10 3.16 -4.44 -1.56
C LYS A 10 3.42 -4.87 -0.13
N ILE A 11 2.58 -5.74 0.43
CA ILE A 11 2.80 -6.38 1.72
C ILE A 11 2.58 -7.89 1.61
N ASN A 12 3.43 -8.68 2.27
CA ASN A 12 3.29 -10.14 2.31
C ASN A 12 2.54 -10.55 3.58
N VAL A 13 1.45 -11.31 3.43
CA VAL A 13 0.60 -11.74 4.55
C VAL A 13 0.28 -13.23 4.45
N ASN A 14 -0.13 -13.85 5.55
CA ASN A 14 -0.60 -15.24 5.52
C ASN A 14 -1.83 -15.38 4.60
N VAL A 15 -1.87 -16.43 3.78
CA VAL A 15 -2.94 -16.67 2.81
C VAL A 15 -4.32 -16.74 3.45
N ASN A 16 -4.43 -17.30 4.66
CA ASN A 16 -5.70 -17.42 5.39
C ASN A 16 -6.17 -16.06 5.94
N MET A 17 -5.28 -15.07 6.01
CA MET A 17 -5.58 -13.72 6.48
C MET A 17 -5.71 -12.72 5.33
N ALA A 18 -5.43 -13.11 4.09
CA ALA A 18 -5.36 -12.19 2.95
C ALA A 18 -6.66 -11.39 2.75
N GLU A 19 -7.81 -12.06 2.80
CA GLU A 19 -9.11 -11.42 2.67
C GLU A 19 -9.41 -10.47 3.84
N VAL A 20 -9.02 -10.86 5.06
CA VAL A 20 -9.20 -10.04 6.26
C VAL A 20 -8.38 -8.75 6.16
N TYR A 21 -7.11 -8.86 5.75
CA TYR A 21 -6.25 -7.70 5.53
C TYR A 21 -6.81 -6.80 4.43
N LYS A 22 -7.25 -7.36 3.30
CA LYS A 22 -7.90 -6.60 2.22
C LYS A 22 -9.08 -5.79 2.76
N ILE A 23 -10.02 -6.43 3.44
CA ILE A 23 -11.22 -5.78 3.96
C ILE A 23 -10.85 -4.69 4.98
N ALA A 24 -9.91 -4.96 5.88
CA ALA A 24 -9.49 -4.00 6.89
C ALA A 24 -8.84 -2.76 6.25
N ILE A 25 -7.91 -2.95 5.31
CA ILE A 25 -7.20 -1.86 4.62
C ILE A 25 -8.17 -1.02 3.79
N GLU A 26 -9.06 -1.66 3.03
CA GLU A 26 -10.05 -0.97 2.22
C GLU A 26 -11.04 -0.20 3.10
N SER A 27 -11.45 -0.77 4.23
CA SER A 27 -12.36 -0.11 5.17
C SER A 27 -11.68 1.01 5.95
N GLU A 28 -10.40 0.93 6.26
CA GLU A 28 -9.67 2.00 6.94
C GLU A 28 -9.52 3.25 6.04
N ASN A 29 -9.42 3.03 4.73
CA ASN A 29 -9.26 4.07 3.71
C ASN A 29 -10.55 4.27 2.91
N ASN A 30 -11.70 4.35 3.59
CA ASN A 30 -12.99 4.62 2.97
C ASN A 30 -13.72 5.76 3.72
N PRO A 31 -14.42 6.67 3.03
CA PRO A 31 -15.25 7.70 3.67
C PRO A 31 -16.32 7.14 4.60
N ASN A 32 -16.83 5.93 4.33
CA ASN A 32 -17.81 5.23 5.16
C ASN A 32 -17.17 4.06 5.93
N GLY A 33 -15.88 4.21 6.22
CA GLY A 33 -15.00 3.18 6.73
C GLY A 33 -15.00 3.02 8.25
N LEU A 34 -13.95 2.35 8.73
CA LEU A 34 -13.75 2.08 10.17
C LEU A 34 -13.18 3.26 10.96
N ARG A 35 -12.71 4.31 10.30
CA ARG A 35 -12.12 5.49 10.96
C ARG A 35 -13.19 6.50 11.34
N ASP A 36 -13.13 7.01 12.58
CA ASP A 36 -13.96 8.12 13.06
C ASP A 36 -13.84 9.37 12.18
N HIS A 37 -12.64 9.59 11.63
CA HIS A 37 -12.35 10.66 10.68
C HIS A 37 -11.58 10.10 9.49
N TRP A 38 -12.22 10.09 8.33
CA TRP A 38 -11.59 9.69 7.09
C TRP A 38 -10.58 10.74 6.63
N ASN A 39 -9.34 10.32 6.33
CA ASN A 39 -8.24 11.21 5.96
C ASN A 39 -8.21 11.53 4.44
N GLY A 40 -9.26 11.22 3.69
CA GLY A 40 -9.34 11.54 2.26
C GLY A 40 -8.64 10.55 1.32
N ASN A 41 -8.14 9.42 1.83
CA ASN A 41 -7.49 8.40 1.02
C ASN A 41 -8.44 7.26 0.66
N TYR A 42 -8.32 6.74 -0.56
CA TYR A 42 -8.96 5.51 -0.99
C TYR A 42 -7.94 4.40 -1.14
N ALA A 43 -8.28 3.19 -0.67
CA ALA A 43 -7.49 2.00 -0.94
C ALA A 43 -8.29 1.00 -1.79
N TYR A 44 -7.60 0.36 -2.73
CA TYR A 44 -8.05 -0.85 -3.40
C TYR A 44 -6.96 -1.90 -3.29
N VAL A 45 -7.31 -3.10 -2.85
CA VAL A 45 -6.35 -4.17 -2.57
C VAL A 45 -6.60 -5.36 -3.49
N VAL A 46 -5.55 -5.79 -4.17
CA VAL A 46 -5.54 -7.03 -4.96
C VAL A 46 -4.75 -8.08 -4.21
N ILE A 47 -5.37 -9.24 -4.00
CA ILE A 47 -4.69 -10.42 -3.46
C ILE A 47 -3.96 -11.10 -4.62
N GLY A 48 -2.64 -11.18 -4.54
CA GLY A 48 -1.80 -11.86 -5.51
C GLY A 48 -2.07 -13.36 -5.55
N ASN A 49 -1.61 -13.99 -6.63
CA ASN A 49 -1.71 -15.44 -6.76
C ASN A 49 -0.82 -16.14 -5.73
N LYS A 50 -1.33 -17.25 -5.18
CA LYS A 50 -0.49 -18.20 -4.46
C LYS A 50 0.49 -18.82 -5.45
N VAL A 51 1.78 -18.54 -5.30
CA VAL A 51 2.82 -19.13 -6.15
C VAL A 51 3.12 -20.52 -5.59
N ASP A 52 2.38 -21.53 -6.05
CA ASP A 52 2.53 -22.90 -5.55
C ASP A 52 3.73 -23.66 -6.18
N ARG A 53 4.30 -23.22 -7.31
CA ARG A 53 5.42 -23.93 -7.99
C ARG A 53 6.35 -23.02 -8.82
N TYR A 54 7.65 -23.15 -8.58
CA TYR A 54 8.72 -22.91 -9.56
C TYR A 54 9.61 -24.18 -9.58
N PHE A 55 10.10 -24.54 -10.76
CA PHE A 55 10.97 -25.70 -11.06
C PHE A 55 11.66 -26.35 -9.83
N ASP A 56 11.30 -27.61 -9.57
CA ASP A 56 11.87 -28.56 -8.60
C ASP A 56 11.85 -28.21 -7.10
N ASN A 57 11.20 -27.13 -6.65
CA ASN A 57 11.02 -26.89 -5.21
C ASN A 57 9.56 -26.60 -4.83
N ILE A 58 8.97 -27.50 -4.03
CA ILE A 58 7.68 -27.28 -3.36
C ILE A 58 7.95 -26.40 -2.15
N PHE A 59 7.63 -25.11 -2.25
CA PHE A 59 7.43 -24.27 -1.07
C PHE A 59 5.93 -24.08 -0.89
N SER A 60 5.36 -24.55 0.22
CA SER A 60 4.12 -23.92 0.69
C SER A 60 4.53 -22.52 1.12
N LYS A 61 4.38 -21.53 0.25
CA LYS A 61 4.28 -20.18 0.77
C LYS A 61 2.87 -20.08 1.31
N ASP A 62 2.75 -20.25 2.62
CA ASP A 62 1.53 -19.95 3.38
C ASP A 62 1.25 -18.44 3.37
N THR A 63 1.86 -17.69 2.45
CA THR A 63 1.76 -16.26 2.30
C THR A 63 1.51 -15.86 0.86
N VAL A 64 0.82 -14.74 0.70
CA VAL A 64 0.52 -14.11 -0.58
C VAL A 64 0.89 -12.62 -0.49
N ASP A 65 1.22 -12.04 -1.63
CA ASP A 65 1.44 -10.60 -1.72
C ASP A 65 0.09 -9.89 -1.90
N LEU A 66 -0.17 -8.87 -1.09
CA LEU A 66 -1.24 -7.91 -1.31
C LEU A 66 -0.66 -6.70 -2.03
N ILE A 67 -1.28 -6.33 -3.15
CA ILE A 67 -0.98 -5.08 -3.85
C ILE A 67 -2.02 -4.05 -3.43
N ILE A 68 -1.58 -3.02 -2.72
CA ILE A 68 -2.43 -1.95 -2.18
C ILE A 68 -2.25 -0.72 -3.06
N GLN A 69 -3.31 -0.30 -3.74
CA GLN A 69 -3.36 0.93 -4.50
C GLN A 69 -4.01 2.02 -3.67
N LEU A 70 -3.25 3.05 -3.33
CA LEU A 70 -3.71 4.22 -2.59
C LEU A 70 -3.91 5.39 -3.53
N LEU A 71 -5.03 6.09 -3.37
CA LEU A 71 -5.37 7.31 -4.09
C LEU A 71 -5.75 8.41 -3.09
N SER A 72 -5.31 9.63 -3.36
CA SER A 72 -5.70 10.80 -2.56
C SER A 72 -5.77 12.05 -3.41
N HIS A 73 -6.67 12.97 -3.05
CA HIS A 73 -6.67 14.32 -3.61
C HIS A 73 -5.56 15.20 -3.05
N THR A 74 -4.99 14.85 -1.88
CA THR A 74 -3.95 15.66 -1.25
C THR A 74 -2.68 14.85 -1.07
N LEU A 75 -1.55 15.43 -1.48
CA LEU A 75 -0.26 14.77 -1.34
C LEU A 75 0.12 14.51 0.14
N PRO A 76 -0.14 15.42 1.09
CA PRO A 76 0.16 15.17 2.51
C PRO A 76 -0.56 13.95 3.07
N ASN A 77 -1.86 13.80 2.81
CA ASN A 77 -2.64 12.67 3.35
C ASN A 77 -2.16 11.33 2.76
N LEU A 78 -1.81 11.33 1.47
CA LEU A 78 -1.24 10.14 0.84
C LEU A 78 0.10 9.76 1.48
N LYS A 79 1.01 10.73 1.65
CA LYS A 79 2.34 10.47 2.22
C LYS A 79 2.26 9.93 3.64
N GLU A 80 1.44 10.53 4.50
CA GLU A 80 1.24 10.03 5.87
C GLU A 80 0.78 8.57 5.90
N THR A 81 -0.11 8.20 4.98
CA THR A 81 -0.62 6.82 4.90
C THR A 81 0.41 5.86 4.32
N VAL A 82 1.17 6.29 3.30
CA VAL A 82 2.29 5.51 2.76
C VAL A 82 3.34 5.26 3.84
N GLU A 83 3.78 6.30 4.55
CA GLU A 83 4.77 6.19 5.64
C GLU A 83 4.28 5.27 6.76
N TRP A 84 2.98 5.25 7.05
CA TRP A 84 2.39 4.33 8.02
C TRP A 84 2.48 2.88 7.53
N TYR A 85 2.08 2.59 6.30
CA TYR A 85 2.18 1.24 5.74
C TYR A 85 3.63 0.76 5.60
N GLU A 86 4.57 1.64 5.24
CA GLU A 86 6.00 1.32 5.21
C GLU A 86 6.51 0.91 6.61
N LYS A 87 6.12 1.64 7.66
CA LYS A 87 6.44 1.27 9.05
C LYS A 87 5.83 -0.09 9.46
N MET A 88 4.72 -0.48 8.84
CA MET A 88 4.09 -1.79 9.01
C MET A 88 4.70 -2.89 8.12
N GLY A 89 5.73 -2.56 7.34
CA GLY A 89 6.48 -3.52 6.51
C GLY A 89 6.01 -3.61 5.06
N ALA A 90 5.20 -2.66 4.57
CA ALA A 90 4.89 -2.57 3.15
C ALA A 90 6.07 -1.98 2.35
N GLU A 91 6.26 -2.47 1.13
CA GLU A 91 7.24 -1.97 0.17
C GLU A 91 6.55 -1.05 -0.84
N ILE A 92 7.12 0.12 -1.12
CA ILE A 92 6.65 0.99 -2.22
C ILE A 92 7.07 0.37 -3.56
N ILE A 93 6.08 0.06 -4.41
CA ILE A 93 6.33 -0.42 -5.77
C ILE A 93 6.42 0.74 -6.77
N ARG A 94 5.51 1.72 -6.65
CA ARG A 94 5.54 2.94 -7.45
C ARG A 94 4.74 4.06 -6.80
N THR A 95 5.11 5.29 -7.12
CA THR A 95 4.35 6.50 -6.79
C THR A 95 4.26 7.39 -8.02
N ASN A 96 3.22 8.23 -8.11
CA ASN A 96 3.10 9.22 -9.19
C ASN A 96 3.54 10.63 -8.76
N TYR A 97 3.96 10.80 -7.50
CA TYR A 97 4.46 12.04 -6.95
C TYR A 97 5.98 12.01 -6.83
N LYS A 98 6.61 13.15 -7.05
CA LYS A 98 8.05 13.28 -6.81
C LYS A 98 8.28 13.29 -5.31
N GLU A 99 9.10 12.38 -4.81
CA GLU A 99 9.77 12.63 -3.55
C GLU A 99 10.68 13.83 -3.76
N ASN A 100 10.51 14.87 -2.95
CA ASN A 100 11.56 15.85 -2.82
C ASN A 100 12.73 15.11 -2.17
N GLN A 101 13.60 14.50 -2.99
CA GLN A 101 14.97 14.24 -2.58
C GLN A 101 15.46 15.59 -2.06
N GLY A 102 15.72 15.66 -0.75
CA GLY A 102 16.10 16.89 -0.10
C GLY A 102 17.16 17.56 -0.96
N LYS A 103 16.89 18.79 -1.40
CA LYS A 103 17.99 19.67 -1.77
C LYS A 103 18.87 19.71 -0.54
N SER A 104 19.98 18.97 -0.56
CA SER A 104 21.12 19.20 0.31
C SER A 104 21.62 20.59 -0.07
N ASN A 105 20.96 21.60 0.48
CA ASN A 105 21.49 22.94 0.55
C ASN A 105 22.46 22.91 1.71
N ASN A 106 23.71 22.55 1.42
CA ASN A 106 24.86 23.16 2.05
C ASN A 106 25.92 23.32 0.95
N ALA A 107 25.65 24.29 0.09
CA ALA A 107 26.70 25.06 -0.54
C ALA A 107 27.17 26.13 0.46
N ASN A 108 28.49 26.31 0.49
CA ASN A 108 29.32 27.26 1.25
C ASN A 108 29.86 26.74 2.58
#